data_AF-A0A139R6L7-F1
#
_entry.id   AF-A0A139R6L7-F1
#
_cell.length_a   1.000
_cell.length_b   1.000
_cell.length_c   1.000
_cell.angle_alpha   90.00
_cell.angle_beta   90.00
_cell.angle_gamma   90.00
#
_symmetry.space_group_name_H-M   'P 1'
#
loop_
_entity.id
_entity.type
_entity.pdbx_description
1 polymer ?
#
loop_
_entity_poly.entity_id
_entity_poly.type
_entity_poly.pdbx_seq_one_letter_code
_entity_poly.pdbx_strand_id
1 'polypeptide(L)'
;MDQFSDLEKAYNAFVKSNAESQKKSESDLIEAGRRIEFLSIEFGGLKEMKKFIDTYMSASNEGLIIGKNNASSSIKVSHDRISMFSAGKEVMYISQGVIHIDNGIFTASVQIGRFRTEQYYLDKDVNVIRYVGG
;
A
#
# COMPACT_ATOMS: atom_id res chain seq x y z
N MET A 1 -2.51 -64.66 39.86
CA MET A 1 -3.76 -63.97 39.48
C MET A 1 -3.55 -62.46 39.43
N ASP A 2 -2.82 -61.86 40.38
CA ASP A 2 -2.64 -60.39 40.45
C ASP A 2 -1.83 -59.76 39.30
N GLN A 3 -0.76 -60.43 38.85
CA GLN A 3 0.10 -59.91 37.77
C GLN A 3 -0.61 -59.73 36.42
N PHE A 4 -1.68 -60.49 36.16
CA PHE A 4 -2.45 -60.40 34.92
C PHE A 4 -3.41 -59.20 34.94
N SER A 5 -3.98 -58.88 36.12
CA SER A 5 -4.84 -57.72 36.32
C SER A 5 -4.07 -56.41 36.23
N ASP A 6 -2.83 -56.37 36.73
CA ASP A 6 -1.97 -55.19 36.62
C ASP A 6 -1.52 -54.93 35.18
N LEU A 7 -1.29 -56.00 34.41
CA LEU A 7 -0.96 -55.92 32.98
C LEU A 7 -2.13 -55.40 32.14
N GLU A 8 -3.35 -55.84 32.46
CA GLU A 8 -4.58 -55.36 31.81
C GLU A 8 -4.87 -53.89 32.14
N LYS A 9 -4.62 -53.46 33.37
CA LYS A 9 -4.71 -52.03 33.76
C LYS A 9 -3.65 -51.18 33.06
N ALA A 10 -2.41 -51.65 33.00
CA ALA A 10 -1.32 -50.95 32.31
C ALA A 10 -1.59 -50.84 30.80
N TYR A 11 -2.12 -51.89 30.18
CA TYR A 11 -2.50 -51.89 28.77
C TYR A 11 -3.65 -50.92 28.48
N ASN A 12 -4.70 -50.92 29.29
CA ASN A 12 -5.82 -49.99 29.13
C ASN A 12 -5.38 -48.53 29.36
N ALA A 13 -4.49 -48.28 30.32
CA ALA A 13 -3.89 -46.96 30.52
C ALA A 13 -3.05 -46.52 29.32
N PHE A 14 -2.27 -47.44 28.74
CA PHE A 14 -1.49 -47.19 27.53
C PHE A 14 -2.38 -46.87 26.33
N VAL A 15 -3.42 -47.68 26.06
CA VAL A 15 -4.37 -47.46 24.95
C VAL A 15 -5.06 -46.10 25.08
N LYS A 16 -5.49 -45.75 26.30
CA LYS A 16 -6.14 -44.46 26.57
C LYS A 16 -5.18 -43.28 26.37
N SER A 17 -3.95 -43.39 26.89
CA SER A 17 -2.90 -42.39 26.70
C SER A 17 -2.53 -42.23 25.22
N ASN A 18 -2.51 -43.31 24.46
CA ASN A 18 -2.20 -43.29 23.04
C ASN A 18 -3.32 -42.63 22.21
N ALA A 19 -4.59 -42.89 22.54
CA ALA A 19 -5.74 -42.23 21.94
C ALA A 19 -5.78 -40.72 22.25
N GLU A 20 -5.47 -40.33 23.50
CA GLU A 20 -5.34 -38.92 23.88
C GLU A 20 -4.17 -38.23 23.16
N SER A 21 -3.04 -38.92 23.01
CA SER A 21 -1.85 -38.42 22.29
C SER A 21 -2.10 -38.28 20.78
N GLN A 22 -2.83 -39.20 20.17
CA GLN A 22 -3.27 -39.09 18.77
C GLN A 22 -4.19 -37.88 18.58
N LYS A 23 -5.22 -37.74 19.40
CA LYS A 23 -6.16 -36.61 19.31
C LYS A 23 -5.45 -35.27 19.51
N LYS A 24 -4.50 -35.22 20.44
CA LYS A 24 -3.66 -34.03 20.65
C LYS A 24 -2.78 -33.74 19.43
N SER A 25 -2.13 -34.76 18.88
CA SER A 25 -1.32 -34.61 17.66
C SER A 25 -2.14 -34.14 16.48
N GLU A 26 -3.35 -34.66 16.27
CA GLU A 26 -4.28 -34.19 15.23
C GLU A 26 -4.66 -32.73 15.43
N SER A 27 -4.97 -32.32 16.67
CA SER A 27 -5.27 -30.93 17.01
C SER A 27 -4.08 -30.00 16.73
N ASP A 28 -2.89 -30.40 17.15
CA ASP A 28 -1.65 -29.64 16.96
C ASP A 28 -1.32 -29.50 15.46
N LEU A 29 -1.55 -30.55 14.66
CA LEU A 29 -1.38 -30.53 13.21
C LEU A 29 -2.39 -29.60 12.51
N ILE A 30 -3.66 -29.60 12.95
CA ILE A 30 -4.68 -28.68 12.43
C ILE A 30 -4.32 -27.23 12.75
N GLU A 31 -3.85 -26.96 13.97
CA GLU A 31 -3.41 -25.61 14.36
C GLU A 31 -2.18 -25.17 13.56
N ALA A 32 -1.19 -26.05 13.40
CA ALA A 32 -0.03 -25.79 12.56
C ALA A 32 -0.43 -25.51 11.10
N GLY A 33 -1.39 -26.28 10.55
CA GLY A 33 -1.94 -26.06 9.21
C GLY A 33 -2.59 -24.69 9.05
N ARG A 34 -3.43 -24.26 10.02
CA ARG A 34 -4.03 -22.92 10.02
C ARG A 34 -2.98 -21.80 10.11
N ARG A 35 -1.92 -21.99 10.91
CA ARG A 35 -0.81 -21.03 10.99
C ARG A 35 -0.06 -20.93 9.66
N ILE A 36 0.18 -22.04 8.98
CA ILE A 36 0.82 -22.07 7.65
C ILE A 36 -0.04 -21.35 6.62
N GLU A 37 -1.35 -21.59 6.62
CA GLU A 37 -2.29 -20.91 5.72
C GLU A 37 -2.30 -19.39 5.96
N PHE A 38 -2.37 -18.98 7.22
CA PHE A 38 -2.28 -17.57 7.60
C PHE A 38 -0.97 -16.93 7.14
N LEU A 39 0.17 -17.59 7.39
CA LEU A 39 1.47 -17.13 6.92
C LEU A 39 1.51 -17.02 5.40
N SER A 40 0.96 -17.99 4.66
CA SER A 40 0.92 -17.95 3.19
C SER A 40 0.15 -16.74 2.65
N ILE A 41 -0.98 -16.40 3.28
CA ILE A 41 -1.78 -15.20 2.94
C ILE A 41 -0.98 -13.93 3.21
N GLU A 42 -0.37 -13.80 4.40
CA GLU A 42 0.45 -12.64 4.75
C GLU A 42 1.66 -12.49 3.81
N PHE A 43 2.37 -13.58 3.51
CA PHE A 43 3.49 -13.57 2.56
C PHE A 43 3.05 -13.19 1.14
N GLY A 44 1.87 -13.63 0.70
CA GLY A 44 1.29 -13.21 -0.57
C GLY A 44 1.08 -11.69 -0.64
N GLY A 45 0.43 -11.12 0.38
CA GLY A 45 0.21 -9.67 0.47
C GLY A 45 1.51 -8.87 0.55
N LEU A 46 2.48 -9.33 1.35
CA LEU A 46 3.80 -8.70 1.44
C LEU A 46 4.56 -8.74 0.10
N LYS A 47 4.45 -9.84 -0.65
CA LYS A 47 5.06 -9.96 -1.98
C LYS A 47 4.46 -8.96 -2.97
N GLU A 48 3.15 -8.77 -2.94
CA GLU A 48 2.47 -7.78 -3.80
C GLU A 48 2.85 -6.35 -3.41
N MET A 49 2.87 -6.03 -2.12
CA MET A 49 3.32 -4.73 -1.62
C MET A 49 4.77 -4.45 -2.01
N LYS A 50 5.67 -5.43 -1.83
CA LYS A 50 7.08 -5.31 -2.22
C LYS A 50 7.22 -5.08 -3.72
N LYS A 51 6.48 -5.83 -4.55
CA LYS A 51 6.46 -5.63 -6.00
C LYS A 51 5.95 -4.25 -6.40
N PHE A 52 4.93 -3.74 -5.71
CA PHE A 52 4.41 -2.39 -5.93
C PHE A 52 5.48 -1.33 -5.62
N ILE A 53 6.12 -1.42 -4.46
CA ILE A 53 7.21 -0.52 -4.06
C ILE A 53 8.34 -0.58 -5.09
N ASP A 54 8.83 -1.78 -5.45
CA ASP A 54 9.91 -1.95 -6.43
C ASP A 54 9.57 -1.38 -7.82
N THR A 55 8.29 -1.37 -8.20
CA THR A 55 7.84 -0.94 -9.54
C THR A 55 7.65 0.58 -9.64
N TYR A 56 7.24 1.22 -8.54
CA TYR A 56 6.78 2.61 -8.54
C TYR A 56 7.55 3.53 -7.61
N MET A 57 8.41 3.02 -6.73
CA MET A 57 9.13 3.82 -5.73
C MET A 57 10.61 3.47 -5.74
N SER A 58 11.47 4.48 -5.83
CA SER A 58 12.90 4.33 -5.63
C SER A 58 13.43 5.42 -4.71
N ALA A 59 14.18 5.04 -3.69
CA ALA A 59 14.90 5.96 -2.84
C ALA A 59 16.34 6.12 -3.37
N SER A 60 16.80 7.35 -3.48
CA SER A 60 18.16 7.69 -3.90
C SER A 60 18.72 8.80 -3.01
N ASN A 61 20.02 9.10 -3.15
CA ASN A 61 20.64 10.24 -2.46
C ASN A 61 19.98 11.58 -2.83
N GLU A 62 19.31 11.66 -3.98
CA GLU A 62 18.62 12.85 -4.44
C GLU A 62 17.15 12.91 -3.98
N GLY A 63 16.71 11.96 -3.15
CA GLY A 63 15.35 11.89 -2.63
C GLY A 63 14.55 10.68 -3.10
N LEU A 64 13.23 10.74 -2.87
CA LEU A 64 12.27 9.69 -3.21
C LEU A 64 11.67 9.96 -4.59
N ILE A 65 11.80 9.01 -5.50
CA ILE A 65 11.18 9.05 -6.83
C ILE A 65 9.98 8.10 -6.81
N ILE A 66 8.81 8.63 -7.16
CA ILE A 66 7.56 7.91 -7.31
C ILE A 66 7.16 7.97 -8.79
N GLY A 67 7.23 6.86 -9.49
CA GLY A 67 6.91 6.80 -10.91
C GLY A 67 7.25 5.45 -11.49
N LYS A 68 6.58 5.10 -12.60
CA LYS A 68 6.86 3.84 -13.29
C LYS A 68 8.26 3.93 -13.92
N ASN A 69 9.05 2.86 -13.82
CA ASN A 69 10.41 2.77 -14.36
C ASN A 69 10.53 3.00 -15.88
N ASN A 70 9.43 3.16 -16.62
CA ASN A 70 9.42 3.46 -18.06
C ASN A 70 9.40 4.97 -18.38
N ALA A 71 9.71 5.84 -17.42
CA ALA A 71 9.97 7.26 -17.59
C ALA A 71 8.82 8.13 -18.15
N SER A 72 7.57 7.62 -18.19
CA SER A 72 6.46 8.38 -18.76
C SER A 72 6.07 9.57 -17.88
N SER A 73 5.97 9.35 -16.56
CA SER A 73 5.70 10.40 -15.57
C SER A 73 6.21 9.97 -14.20
N SER A 74 6.88 10.85 -13.50
CA SER A 74 7.39 10.59 -12.15
C SER A 74 7.38 11.83 -11.28
N ILE A 75 7.15 11.65 -10.00
CA ILE A 75 7.25 12.67 -8.96
C ILE A 75 8.54 12.41 -8.20
N LYS A 76 9.40 13.41 -8.09
CA LYS A 76 10.62 13.36 -7.27
C LYS A 76 10.45 14.28 -6.07
N VAL A 77 10.52 13.72 -4.87
CA VAL A 77 10.52 14.45 -3.61
C VAL A 77 11.97 14.53 -3.13
N SER A 78 12.56 15.71 -3.28
CA SER A 78 13.92 16.04 -2.82
C SER A 78 13.83 16.84 -1.51
N HIS A 79 14.97 17.15 -0.90
CA HIS A 79 15.01 17.87 0.38
C HIS A 79 14.37 19.27 0.33
N ASP A 80 14.54 19.98 -0.78
CA ASP A 80 14.18 21.37 -1.00
C ASP A 80 13.13 21.58 -2.10
N ARG A 81 12.72 20.49 -2.76
CA ARG A 81 11.90 20.56 -3.98
C ARG A 81 11.06 19.31 -4.22
N ILE A 82 9.80 19.53 -4.61
CA ILE A 82 8.92 18.48 -5.13
C ILE A 82 8.75 18.73 -6.63
N SER A 83 9.19 17.79 -7.46
CA SER A 83 9.24 17.93 -8.91
C SER A 83 8.37 16.89 -9.60
N MET A 84 7.64 17.30 -10.62
CA MET A 84 6.92 16.41 -11.53
C MET A 84 7.64 16.39 -12.87
N PHE A 85 8.00 15.20 -13.31
CA PHE A 85 8.61 14.93 -14.60
C PHE A 85 7.61 14.26 -15.53
N SER A 86 7.64 14.67 -16.80
CA SER A 86 6.93 14.02 -17.91
C SER A 86 7.93 13.74 -19.01
N ALA A 87 8.04 12.48 -19.46
CA ALA A 87 9.04 12.05 -20.44
C ALA A 87 10.49 12.52 -20.10
N GLY A 88 10.86 12.51 -18.82
CA GLY A 88 12.18 12.94 -18.33
C GLY A 88 12.39 14.45 -18.22
N LYS A 89 11.44 15.29 -18.67
CA LYS A 89 11.49 16.75 -18.50
C LYS A 89 10.71 17.18 -17.25
N GLU A 90 11.29 18.04 -16.42
CA GLU A 90 10.57 18.69 -15.32
C GLU A 90 9.52 19.65 -15.89
N VAL A 91 8.24 19.40 -15.59
CA VAL A 91 7.11 20.20 -16.11
C VAL A 91 6.43 21.03 -15.02
N MET A 92 6.62 20.64 -13.77
CA MET A 92 6.15 21.37 -12.60
C MET A 92 7.10 21.11 -11.44
N TYR A 93 7.33 22.11 -10.59
CA TYR A 93 7.96 21.89 -9.29
C TYR A 93 7.47 22.88 -8.24
N ILE A 94 7.56 22.47 -6.98
CA ILE A 94 7.34 23.32 -5.82
C ILE A 94 8.68 23.46 -5.10
N SER A 95 9.15 24.69 -4.94
CA SER A 95 10.36 24.99 -4.17
C SER A 95 10.20 26.31 -3.45
N GLN A 96 10.63 26.36 -2.18
CA GLN A 96 10.61 27.57 -1.35
C GLN A 96 9.26 28.32 -1.32
N GLY A 97 8.16 27.57 -1.35
CA GLY A 97 6.80 28.13 -1.34
C GLY A 97 6.30 28.65 -2.70
N VAL A 98 7.08 28.52 -3.77
CA VAL A 98 6.70 28.88 -5.14
C VAL A 98 6.38 27.63 -5.94
N ILE A 99 5.26 27.67 -6.66
CA ILE A 99 4.88 26.63 -7.63
C ILE A 99 5.25 27.13 -9.03
N HIS A 100 6.11 26.38 -9.71
CA HIS A 100 6.46 26.60 -11.10
C HIS A 100 5.76 25.57 -11.98
N ILE A 101 5.16 26.03 -13.07
CA ILE A 101 4.47 25.20 -14.05
C ILE A 101 4.87 25.70 -15.44
N ASP A 102 5.54 24.86 -16.24
CA ASP A 102 5.93 25.22 -17.60
C ASP A 102 4.69 25.43 -18.48
N ASN A 103 3.76 24.46 -18.44
CA ASN A 103 2.50 24.47 -19.19
C ASN A 103 1.40 23.80 -18.34
N GLY A 104 0.39 24.55 -17.92
CA GLY A 104 -0.73 24.05 -17.12
C GLY A 104 -2.08 24.49 -17.69
N ILE A 105 -3.02 23.55 -17.83
CA ILE A 105 -4.39 23.83 -18.25
C ILE A 105 -5.31 23.64 -17.05
N PHE A 106 -5.96 24.71 -16.60
CA PHE A 106 -7.02 24.66 -15.59
C PHE A 106 -8.37 24.60 -16.30
N THR A 107 -9.04 23.45 -16.25
CA THR A 107 -10.27 23.21 -17.02
C THR A 107 -11.53 23.76 -16.35
N ALA A 108 -11.57 23.82 -15.02
CA ALA A 108 -12.74 24.25 -14.28
C ALA A 108 -12.60 25.69 -13.75
N SER A 109 -11.69 25.90 -12.80
CA SER A 109 -11.44 27.21 -12.20
C SER A 109 -10.09 27.27 -11.49
N VAL A 110 -9.60 28.49 -11.26
CA VAL A 110 -8.46 28.78 -10.38
C VAL A 110 -8.80 29.97 -9.48
N GLN A 111 -8.57 29.84 -8.17
CA GLN A 111 -8.81 30.89 -7.19
C GLN A 111 -7.50 31.51 -6.71
N ILE A 112 -7.42 32.85 -6.80
CA ILE A 112 -6.29 33.66 -6.35
C ILE A 112 -6.83 34.68 -5.35
N GLY A 113 -6.53 34.47 -4.06
CA GLY A 113 -7.11 35.26 -2.98
C GLY A 113 -8.64 35.11 -2.93
N ARG A 114 -9.35 36.25 -2.96
CA ARG A 114 -10.83 36.29 -2.94
C ARG A 114 -11.47 36.26 -4.32
N PHE A 115 -10.70 36.03 -5.38
CA PHE A 115 -11.20 36.03 -6.75
C PHE A 115 -10.99 34.66 -7.41
N ARG A 116 -12.01 34.17 -8.11
CA ARG A 116 -11.98 32.91 -8.85
C ARG A 116 -12.18 33.16 -10.34
N THR A 117 -11.22 32.72 -11.14
CA THR A 117 -11.30 32.69 -12.60
C THR A 117 -11.92 31.37 -13.01
N GLU A 118 -13.05 31.39 -13.71
CA GLU A 118 -13.77 30.18 -14.10
C GLU A 118 -14.54 30.36 -15.41
N GLN A 119 -14.88 29.25 -16.04
CA GLN A 119 -15.72 29.26 -17.23
C GLN A 119 -17.15 29.72 -16.87
N TYR A 120 -17.75 30.59 -17.69
CA TYR A 120 -19.12 31.01 -17.47
C TYR A 120 -20.09 29.84 -17.69
N TYR A 121 -21.13 29.76 -16.86
CA TYR A 121 -22.02 28.59 -16.87
C TYR A 121 -23.06 28.65 -17.98
N LEU A 122 -23.43 29.87 -18.44
CA LEU A 122 -24.34 30.07 -19.57
C LEU A 122 -23.62 30.04 -20.92
N ASP A 123 -22.34 30.43 -20.96
CA ASP A 123 -21.52 30.44 -22.17
C ASP A 123 -20.13 29.87 -21.88
N LYS A 124 -19.83 28.74 -22.51
CA LYS A 124 -18.60 27.98 -22.29
C LYS A 124 -17.39 28.60 -22.99
N ASP A 125 -17.61 29.53 -23.92
CA ASP A 125 -16.54 30.24 -24.63
C ASP A 125 -16.11 31.52 -23.90
N VAL A 126 -16.75 31.84 -22.77
CA VAL A 126 -16.45 33.02 -21.95
C VAL A 126 -15.82 32.62 -20.62
N ASN A 127 -14.71 33.28 -20.25
CA ASN A 127 -14.12 33.19 -18.92
C ASN A 127 -14.54 34.40 -18.09
N VAL A 128 -14.88 34.18 -16.81
CA VAL A 128 -15.29 35.22 -15.88
C VAL A 128 -14.48 35.17 -14.60
N ILE A 129 -14.26 36.34 -13.99
CA ILE A 129 -13.64 36.46 -12.68
C ILE A 129 -14.75 36.82 -11.67
N ARG A 130 -14.96 35.97 -10.67
CA ARG A 130 -15.93 36.19 -9.60
C ARG A 130 -15.26 36.42 -8.25
N TYR A 131 -15.77 37.40 -7.51
CA TYR A 131 -15.44 37.55 -6.10
C TYR A 131 -16.17 36.48 -5.28
N VAL A 132 -15.44 35.74 -4.45
CA VAL A 132 -15.93 34.62 -3.63
C VAL A 132 -15.63 34.82 -2.15
N GLY A 133 -15.23 36.02 -1.74
CA GLY A 133 -15.02 36.34 -0.33
C GLY A 133 -16.36 36.58 0.38
N GLY A 134 -16.74 35.67 1.26
CA GLY A 134 -17.77 35.92 2.27
C GLY A 134 -17.33 36.96 3.30
#